data_AF-A0A497NQ36-F1
#
_entry.id   AF-A0A497NQ36-F1
#
_cell.length_a   1.000
_cell.length_b   1.000
_cell.length_c   1.000
_cell.angle_alpha   90.00
_cell.angle_beta   90.00
_cell.angle_gamma   90.00
#
_symmetry.space_group_name_H-M   'P 1'
#
loop_
_entity.id
_entity.type
_entity.pdbx_description
1 polymer ?
#
loop_
_entity_poly.entity_id
_entity_poly.type
_entity_poly.pdbx_seq_one_letter_code
_entity_poly.pdbx_strand_id
1 'polypeptide(L)'
;TLSGVNPAASEFFLGHKIDRLGYDKSPEYDEEWFKREYMKVEPKLNVLSNPSGTDLTSKMEEMRKEIALEAIRRFAEALGINPMRIRIEKQRELGREPNPEEEIQALQNEIKKLRAGSNDPKKIVSEEELERYLAEGWDVQLILPSGKIIIKRSST
;
A
#
# COMPACT_ATOMS: atom_id res chain seq x y z
N THR A 1 -1.29 -12.58 -24.64
CA THR A 1 0.17 -12.40 -24.55
C THR A 1 0.54 -11.99 -23.13
N LEU A 2 1.63 -12.52 -22.58
CA LEU A 2 1.94 -12.54 -21.13
C LEU A 2 2.19 -11.16 -20.47
N SER A 3 2.37 -10.11 -21.28
CA SER A 3 2.64 -8.73 -20.82
C SER A 3 2.05 -7.67 -21.75
N GLY A 4 1.00 -8.00 -22.53
CA GLY A 4 0.44 -7.06 -23.51
C GLY A 4 1.36 -6.73 -24.71
N VAL A 5 2.43 -7.50 -24.89
CA VAL A 5 3.31 -7.42 -26.06
C VAL A 5 2.62 -8.04 -27.27
N ASN A 6 2.84 -7.46 -28.44
CA ASN A 6 2.34 -8.00 -29.71
C ASN A 6 2.97 -9.38 -30.01
N PRO A 7 2.21 -10.39 -30.44
CA PRO A 7 2.75 -11.70 -30.80
C PRO A 7 3.92 -11.65 -31.78
N ALA A 8 3.87 -10.79 -32.80
CA ALA A 8 4.97 -10.66 -33.76
C ALA A 8 6.27 -10.18 -33.08
N ALA A 9 6.17 -9.19 -32.20
CA ALA A 9 7.31 -8.71 -31.43
C ALA A 9 7.86 -9.79 -30.47
N SER A 10 6.98 -10.56 -29.82
CA SER A 10 7.42 -11.64 -28.93
C SER A 10 8.12 -12.76 -29.69
N GLU A 11 7.58 -13.18 -30.83
CA GLU A 11 8.21 -14.20 -31.67
C GLU A 11 9.60 -13.73 -32.15
N PHE A 12 9.72 -12.45 -32.54
CA PHE A 12 11.00 -11.86 -32.89
C PHE A 12 11.99 -11.84 -31.72
N PHE A 13 11.58 -11.41 -30.52
CA PHE A 13 12.45 -11.39 -29.34
C PHE A 13 12.93 -12.79 -28.93
N LEU A 14 12.15 -13.83 -29.24
CA LEU A 14 12.51 -15.24 -29.04
C LEU A 14 13.37 -15.82 -30.18
N GLY A 15 13.68 -15.02 -31.21
CA GLY A 15 14.48 -15.42 -32.36
C GLY A 15 13.71 -16.22 -33.42
N HIS A 16 12.38 -16.25 -33.37
CA HIS A 16 11.55 -16.92 -34.37
C HIS A 16 11.39 -16.06 -35.63
N LYS A 17 11.21 -16.72 -36.78
CA LYS A 17 10.91 -16.03 -38.04
C LYS A 17 9.48 -15.51 -38.05
N ILE A 18 9.35 -14.19 -38.01
CA ILE A 18 8.08 -13.45 -38.02
C ILE A 18 7.41 -13.36 -39.39
N ASP A 19 8.13 -13.67 -40.48
CA ASP A 19 7.57 -13.67 -41.83
C ASP A 19 7.85 -14.99 -42.58
N ARG A 20 6.76 -15.66 -42.96
CA ARG A 20 6.78 -16.89 -43.77
C ARG A 20 6.81 -16.61 -45.27
N LEU A 21 6.39 -15.43 -45.69
CA LEU A 21 6.27 -14.97 -47.08
C LEU A 21 7.45 -14.08 -47.52
N GLY A 22 8.37 -13.76 -46.61
CA GLY A 22 9.62 -13.06 -46.91
C GLY A 22 9.51 -11.53 -46.99
N TYR A 23 8.44 -10.92 -46.48
CA TYR A 23 8.42 -9.48 -46.26
C TYR A 23 9.26 -9.12 -45.02
N ASP A 24 9.93 -7.98 -45.08
CA ASP A 24 10.73 -7.50 -43.97
C ASP A 24 9.82 -6.91 -42.89
N LYS A 25 9.63 -7.68 -41.81
CA LYS A 25 8.97 -7.23 -40.58
C LYS A 25 9.98 -7.02 -39.45
N SER A 26 11.27 -7.00 -39.77
CA SER A 26 12.32 -6.82 -38.80
C SER A 26 12.22 -5.45 -38.13
N PRO A 27 12.90 -5.25 -37.00
CA PRO A 27 13.01 -3.94 -36.36
C PRO A 27 13.61 -2.86 -37.26
N GLU A 28 14.26 -3.22 -38.38
CA GLU A 28 14.80 -2.24 -39.33
C GLU A 28 13.69 -1.44 -40.04
N TYR A 29 12.47 -1.99 -40.12
CA TYR A 29 11.31 -1.31 -40.70
C TYR A 29 10.65 -0.31 -39.72
N ASP A 30 10.56 -0.66 -38.43
CA ASP A 30 9.95 0.21 -37.39
C ASP A 30 10.61 -0.04 -36.02
N GLU A 31 11.78 0.57 -35.84
CA GLU A 31 12.58 0.44 -34.62
C GLU A 31 11.81 0.95 -33.39
N GLU A 32 11.10 2.08 -33.52
CA GLU A 32 10.39 2.68 -32.41
C GLU A 32 9.27 1.80 -31.89
N TRP A 33 8.55 1.13 -32.79
CA TRP A 33 7.50 0.21 -32.40
C TRP A 33 8.07 -0.99 -31.63
N PHE A 34 9.15 -1.61 -32.12
CA PHE A 34 9.81 -2.70 -31.40
C PHE A 34 10.39 -2.24 -30.06
N LYS A 35 10.93 -1.02 -29.98
CA LYS A 35 11.39 -0.42 -28.73
C LYS A 35 10.25 -0.26 -27.72
N ARG A 36 9.09 0.23 -28.15
CA ARG A 36 7.88 0.34 -27.29
C ARG A 36 7.40 -1.04 -26.82
N GLU A 37 7.43 -2.05 -27.68
CA GLU A 37 7.07 -3.42 -27.29
C GLU A 37 8.08 -4.03 -26.31
N TYR A 38 9.38 -3.75 -26.47
CA TYR A 38 10.42 -4.19 -25.53
C TYR A 38 10.26 -3.56 -24.14
N MET A 39 9.95 -2.26 -24.07
CA MET A 39 9.76 -1.56 -22.79
C MET A 39 8.64 -2.16 -21.91
N LYS A 40 7.66 -2.86 -22.50
CA LYS A 40 6.60 -3.54 -21.75
C LYS A 40 7.10 -4.79 -21.00
N VAL A 41 8.18 -5.40 -21.46
CA VAL A 41 8.75 -6.63 -20.86
C VAL A 41 10.05 -6.37 -20.11
N GLU A 42 10.70 -5.24 -20.34
CA GLU A 42 11.94 -4.82 -19.69
C GLU A 42 11.91 -4.98 -18.14
N PRO A 43 10.85 -4.58 -17.41
CA PRO A 43 10.78 -4.77 -15.95
C PRO A 43 10.82 -6.23 -15.50
N LYS A 44 10.34 -7.15 -16.34
CA LYS A 44 10.29 -8.60 -16.09
C LYS A 44 11.55 -9.33 -16.51
N LEU A 45 12.37 -8.74 -17.39
CA LEU A 45 13.65 -9.31 -17.84
C LEU A 45 14.81 -8.96 -16.92
N ASN A 46 14.67 -7.91 -16.10
CA ASN A 46 15.71 -7.44 -15.20
C ASN A 46 15.85 -8.33 -13.94
N VAL A 47 16.62 -9.42 -14.05
CA VAL A 47 16.81 -10.36 -12.94
C VAL A 47 17.80 -9.86 -11.87
N LEU A 48 18.75 -9.00 -12.25
CA LEU A 48 19.83 -8.56 -11.34
C LEU A 48 19.33 -7.59 -10.26
N SER A 49 18.52 -6.61 -10.65
CA SER A 49 18.00 -5.59 -9.72
C SER A 49 16.50 -5.76 -9.41
N ASN A 50 15.78 -6.54 -10.22
CA ASN A 50 14.38 -6.88 -9.98
C ASN A 50 14.12 -8.40 -10.12
N PRO A 51 14.69 -9.25 -9.26
CA PRO A 51 14.53 -10.71 -9.37
C PRO A 51 13.07 -11.18 -9.28
N SER A 52 12.17 -10.36 -8.72
CA SER A 52 10.74 -10.62 -8.62
C SER A 52 9.98 -10.37 -9.94
N GLY A 53 10.55 -9.62 -10.90
CA GLY A 53 9.89 -9.25 -12.15
C GLY A 53 8.59 -8.45 -11.96
N THR A 54 8.38 -7.86 -10.78
CA THR A 54 7.20 -7.05 -10.47
C THR A 54 7.38 -5.64 -11.01
N ASP A 55 6.31 -5.10 -11.60
CA ASP A 55 6.31 -3.74 -12.10
C ASP A 55 6.54 -2.75 -10.96
N LEU A 56 7.23 -1.65 -11.25
CA LEU A 56 7.54 -0.60 -10.27
C LEU A 56 6.27 -0.09 -9.57
N THR A 57 5.17 0.01 -10.33
CA THR A 57 3.85 0.43 -9.84
C THR A 57 3.31 -0.53 -8.79
N SER A 58 3.38 -1.84 -9.02
CA SER A 58 2.94 -2.86 -8.07
C SER A 58 3.77 -2.83 -6.79
N LYS A 59 5.11 -2.71 -6.90
CA LYS A 59 5.98 -2.55 -5.72
C LYS A 59 5.65 -1.29 -4.91
N MET A 60 5.41 -0.17 -5.59
CA MET A 60 5.01 1.07 -4.92
C MET A 60 3.65 0.92 -4.23
N GLU A 61 2.72 0.18 -4.81
CA GLU A 61 1.42 -0.09 -4.21
C GLU A 61 1.55 -0.98 -2.95
N GLU A 62 2.35 -2.04 -3.01
CA GLU A 62 2.67 -2.89 -1.86
C GLU A 62 3.33 -2.07 -0.73
N MET A 63 4.32 -1.25 -1.07
CA MET A 63 4.97 -0.35 -0.11
C MET A 63 3.98 0.63 0.53
N ARG A 64 3.06 1.20 -0.24
CA ARG A 64 2.00 2.09 0.30
C ARG A 64 1.08 1.36 1.26
N LYS A 65 0.68 0.11 0.94
CA LYS A 65 -0.16 -0.73 1.80
C LYS A 65 0.54 -1.04 3.12
N GLU A 66 1.84 -1.35 3.08
CA GLU A 66 2.63 -1.62 4.27
C GLU A 66 2.79 -0.39 5.16
N ILE A 67 3.09 0.78 4.59
CA ILE A 67 3.16 2.06 5.32
C ILE A 67 1.81 2.39 5.98
N ALA A 68 0.71 2.21 5.25
CA ALA A 68 -0.63 2.46 5.78
C ALA A 68 -0.96 1.52 6.96
N LEU A 69 -0.60 0.24 6.84
CA LEU A 69 -0.80 -0.74 7.90
C LEU A 69 -0.03 -0.36 9.17
N GLU A 70 1.24 0.02 9.02
CA GLU A 70 2.09 0.42 10.14
C GLU A 70 1.56 1.69 10.83
N ALA A 71 1.07 2.65 10.05
CA ALA A 71 0.42 3.84 10.61
C ALA A 71 -0.83 3.49 11.44
N ILE A 72 -1.64 2.53 10.98
CA ILE A 72 -2.83 2.07 11.70
C ILE A 72 -2.45 1.31 12.98
N ARG A 73 -1.39 0.49 12.96
CA ARG A 73 -0.87 -0.20 14.15
C ARG A 73 -0.45 0.80 15.22
N ARG A 74 0.36 1.80 14.85
CA ARG A 74 0.76 2.88 15.77
C ARG A 74 -0.43 3.69 16.28
N PHE A 75 -1.43 3.91 15.44
CA PHE A 75 -2.66 4.58 15.85
C PHE A 75 -3.47 3.75 16.86
N ALA A 76 -3.54 2.44 16.68
CA ALA A 76 -4.17 1.54 17.64
C ALA A 76 -3.44 1.57 18.99
N GLU A 77 -2.11 1.47 18.98
CA GLU A 77 -1.27 1.56 20.20
C GLU A 77 -1.49 2.88 20.95
N ALA A 78 -1.55 4.00 20.22
CA ALA A 78 -1.85 5.33 20.75
C ALA A 78 -3.21 5.40 21.47
N LEU A 79 -4.18 4.62 21.01
CA LEU A 79 -5.50 4.52 21.64
C LEU A 79 -5.54 3.54 22.81
N GLY A 80 -4.42 2.89 23.16
CA GLY A 80 -4.33 1.85 24.19
C GLY A 80 -4.78 0.48 23.70
N ILE A 81 -4.93 0.30 22.38
CA ILE A 81 -5.28 -0.97 21.75
C ILE A 81 -3.98 -1.66 21.37
N ASN A 82 -3.79 -2.91 21.81
CA ASN A 82 -2.61 -3.66 21.43
C ASN A 82 -2.87 -4.38 20.07
N PRO A 83 -2.20 -3.99 18.97
CA PRO A 83 -2.47 -4.55 17.64
C PRO A 83 -2.15 -6.04 17.56
N MET A 84 -1.15 -6.53 18.30
CA MET A 84 -0.83 -7.95 18.38
C MET A 84 -1.96 -8.77 18.99
N ARG A 85 -2.64 -8.23 20.01
CA ARG A 85 -3.78 -8.90 20.64
C ARG A 85 -4.91 -9.13 19.65
N ILE A 86 -5.23 -8.11 18.86
CA ILE A 86 -6.27 -8.19 17.82
C ILE A 86 -5.86 -9.18 16.73
N ARG A 87 -4.59 -9.15 16.31
CA ARG A 87 -4.08 -10.10 15.31
C ARG A 87 -4.21 -11.54 15.78
N ILE A 88 -3.86 -11.82 17.05
CA ILE A 88 -3.98 -13.16 17.66
C ILE A 88 -5.45 -13.60 17.75
N GLU A 89 -6.33 -12.70 18.19
CA GLU A 89 -7.77 -12.98 18.29
C GLU A 89 -8.35 -13.29 16.91
N LYS A 90 -7.96 -12.52 15.89
CA LYS A 90 -8.40 -12.73 14.51
C LYS A 90 -7.83 -13.99 13.88
N GLN A 91 -6.56 -14.31 14.17
CA GLN A 91 -5.92 -15.55 13.75
C GLN A 91 -6.60 -16.77 14.37
N ARG A 92 -7.02 -16.67 15.63
CA ARG A 92 -7.75 -17.73 16.33
C ARG A 92 -9.14 -17.95 15.75
N GLU A 93 -9.84 -16.88 15.35
CA GLU A 93 -11.13 -16.98 14.66
C GLU A 93 -11.01 -17.63 13.27
N LEU A 94 -10.00 -17.23 12.49
CA LEU A 94 -9.85 -17.65 11.10
C LEU A 94 -9.10 -18.98 10.94
N GLY A 95 -8.34 -19.41 11.94
CA GLY A 95 -7.46 -20.60 11.85
C GLY A 95 -6.32 -20.46 10.85
N ARG A 96 -6.09 -19.24 10.31
CA ARG A 96 -5.04 -18.87 9.36
C ARG A 96 -4.47 -17.50 9.71
N GLU A 97 -3.31 -17.14 9.16
CA GLU A 97 -2.79 -15.79 9.31
C GLU A 97 -3.73 -14.76 8.65
N PRO A 98 -4.10 -13.67 9.36
CA PRO A 98 -4.97 -12.64 8.80
C PRO A 98 -4.28 -11.90 7.64
N ASN A 99 -5.02 -11.60 6.59
CA ASN A 99 -4.54 -10.72 5.53
C ASN A 99 -4.42 -9.27 6.05
N PRO A 100 -3.56 -8.39 5.50
CA PRO A 100 -3.44 -7.00 5.96
C PRO A 100 -4.76 -6.23 5.99
N GLU A 101 -5.64 -6.47 5.03
CA GLU A 101 -6.97 -5.85 4.97
C GLU A 101 -7.89 -6.31 6.12
N GLU A 102 -7.84 -7.60 6.46
CA GLU A 102 -8.61 -8.17 7.58
C GLU A 102 -8.09 -7.65 8.93
N GLU A 103 -6.77 -7.47 9.06
CA GLU A 103 -6.13 -6.85 10.23
C GLU A 103 -6.58 -5.40 10.39
N ILE A 104 -6.56 -4.62 9.30
CA ILE A 104 -7.04 -3.22 9.28
C ILE A 104 -8.51 -3.15 9.72
N GLN A 105 -9.37 -4.02 9.18
CA GLN A 105 -10.78 -4.02 9.52
C GLN A 105 -11.03 -4.37 10.98
N ALA A 106 -10.28 -5.33 11.54
CA ALA A 106 -10.37 -5.72 12.94
C ALA A 106 -9.95 -4.56 13.86
N LEU A 107 -8.83 -3.89 13.53
CA LEU A 107 -8.37 -2.70 14.24
C LEU A 107 -9.39 -1.57 14.18
N GLN A 108 -9.94 -1.27 13.01
CA GLN A 108 -10.96 -0.24 12.84
C GLN A 108 -12.24 -0.53 13.64
N ASN A 109 -12.69 -1.78 13.66
CA ASN A 109 -13.86 -2.19 14.42
C ASN A 109 -13.63 -2.02 15.93
N GLU A 110 -12.45 -2.38 16.43
CA GLU A 110 -12.12 -2.23 17.85
C GLU A 110 -11.98 -0.75 18.25
N ILE A 111 -11.36 0.06 17.40
CA ILE A 111 -11.33 1.52 17.55
C ILE A 111 -12.76 2.10 17.57
N LYS A 112 -13.67 1.57 16.75
CA LYS A 112 -15.07 2.01 16.71
C LYS A 112 -15.82 1.63 17.98
N LYS A 113 -15.61 0.43 18.52
CA LYS A 113 -16.18 0.01 19.82
C LYS A 113 -15.69 0.90 20.97
N LEU A 114 -14.39 1.21 21.00
CA LEU A 114 -13.84 2.13 22.00
C LEU A 114 -14.44 3.53 21.89
N ARG A 115 -14.63 4.05 20.67
CA ARG A 115 -15.35 5.31 20.46
C ARG A 115 -16.83 5.28 20.85
N ALA A 116 -17.47 4.11 20.83
CA ALA A 116 -18.87 3.95 21.24
C ALA A 116 -19.03 3.78 22.75
N GLY A 117 -18.06 3.18 23.44
CA GLY A 117 -18.08 2.94 24.89
C GLY A 117 -17.45 4.05 25.73
N SER A 118 -16.54 4.84 25.17
CA SER A 118 -15.93 5.98 25.83
C SER A 118 -16.51 7.26 25.26
N ASN A 119 -17.21 8.02 26.12
CA ASN A 119 -17.57 9.40 25.87
C ASN A 119 -16.35 10.34 26.04
N ASP A 120 -15.11 9.83 25.96
CA ASP A 120 -13.90 10.67 25.85
C ASP A 120 -13.87 11.24 24.45
N PRO A 121 -14.08 12.55 24.29
CA PRO A 121 -13.93 13.15 22.99
C PRO A 121 -12.42 13.17 22.71
N LYS A 122 -11.93 12.25 21.89
CA LYS A 122 -10.59 12.30 21.31
C LYS A 122 -10.73 12.90 19.92
N LYS A 123 -10.02 13.98 19.64
CA LYS A 123 -10.05 14.67 18.34
C LYS A 123 -8.67 14.64 17.69
N ILE A 124 -8.67 14.59 16.37
CA ILE A 124 -7.46 14.74 15.55
C ILE A 124 -7.52 16.14 14.98
N VAL A 125 -6.52 16.96 15.27
CA VAL A 125 -6.44 18.38 14.92
C VAL A 125 -5.13 18.68 14.20
N SER A 126 -5.09 19.74 13.38
CA SER A 126 -3.83 20.26 12.85
C SER A 126 -3.12 21.11 13.90
N GLU A 127 -1.84 21.42 13.67
CA GLU A 127 -1.05 22.32 14.54
C GLU A 127 -1.72 23.69 14.75
N GLU A 128 -2.34 24.23 13.69
CA GLU A 128 -3.07 25.51 13.71
C GLU A 128 -4.32 25.49 14.60
N GLU A 129 -4.96 24.31 14.74
CA GLU A 129 -6.16 24.13 15.55
C GLU A 129 -5.82 23.76 16.99
N LEU A 130 -4.61 23.26 17.25
CA LEU A 130 -4.17 22.76 18.55
C LEU A 130 -4.24 23.84 19.64
N GLU A 131 -3.77 25.06 19.36
CA GLU A 131 -3.70 26.14 20.34
C GLU A 131 -5.07 26.47 20.96
N ARG A 132 -6.14 26.40 20.13
CA ARG A 132 -7.51 26.65 20.58
C ARG A 132 -7.99 25.57 21.53
N TYR A 133 -7.71 24.31 21.21
CA TYR A 133 -8.10 23.19 22.05
C TYR A 133 -7.29 23.10 23.33
N LEU A 134 -6.01 23.45 23.32
CA LEU A 134 -5.21 23.59 24.55
C LEU A 134 -5.84 24.59 25.52
N ALA A 135 -6.32 25.74 25.00
CA ALA A 135 -7.01 26.74 25.82
C ALA A 135 -8.36 26.25 26.39
N GLU A 136 -9.04 25.32 25.71
CA GLU A 136 -10.29 24.70 26.17
C GLU A 136 -10.07 23.55 27.19
N GLY A 137 -8.82 23.31 27.62
CA GLY A 137 -8.49 22.25 28.59
C GLY A 137 -8.34 20.87 27.94
N TRP A 138 -7.83 20.82 26.71
CA TRP A 138 -7.45 19.56 26.07
C TRP A 138 -5.95 19.33 26.20
N ASP A 139 -5.56 18.08 26.32
CA ASP A 139 -4.18 17.64 26.48
C ASP A 139 -3.71 16.87 25.24
N VAL A 140 -2.42 17.01 24.91
CA VAL A 140 -1.81 16.41 23.73
C VAL A 140 -1.40 14.99 24.03
N GLN A 141 -1.96 14.03 23.29
CA GLN A 141 -1.65 12.62 23.48
C GLN A 141 -0.55 12.15 22.52
N LEU A 142 -0.64 12.49 21.23
CA LEU A 142 0.30 12.01 20.21
C LEU A 142 0.38 12.92 18.98
N ILE A 143 1.55 12.96 18.37
CA ILE A 143 1.81 13.66 17.10
C ILE A 143 2.05 12.58 16.03
N LEU A 144 1.24 12.60 14.97
CA LEU A 144 1.36 11.69 13.84
C LEU A 144 2.45 12.19 12.87
N PRO A 145 3.12 11.29 12.11
CA PRO A 145 4.10 11.66 11.09
C PRO A 145 3.53 12.54 9.96
N SER A 146 2.19 12.62 9.86
CA SER A 146 1.46 13.47 8.92
C SER A 146 1.28 14.92 9.40
N GLY A 147 1.82 15.28 10.57
CA GLY A 147 1.63 16.60 11.20
C GLY A 147 0.29 16.76 11.92
N LYS A 148 -0.53 15.70 12.01
CA LYS A 148 -1.80 15.72 12.74
C LYS A 148 -1.60 15.32 14.20
N ILE A 149 -2.31 15.99 15.10
CA ILE A 149 -2.12 15.87 16.55
C ILE A 149 -3.40 15.30 17.17
N ILE A 150 -3.26 14.28 18.01
CA ILE A 150 -4.36 13.66 18.75
C ILE A 150 -4.45 14.36 20.10
N ILE A 151 -5.60 14.96 20.37
CA ILE A 151 -5.92 15.64 21.63
C ILE A 151 -7.00 14.87 22.39
N LYS A 152 -6.88 14.84 23.71
CA LYS A 152 -7.86 14.26 24.65
C LYS A 152 -8.32 15.35 25.60
N ARG A 153 -9.62 15.45 25.87
CA ARG A 153 -10.09 16.36 26.93
C ARG A 153 -9.67 15.82 28.29
N SER A 154 -8.96 16.62 29.09
CA SER A 154 -8.67 16.24 30.48
C SER A 154 -9.97 16.28 31.26
N SER A 155 -10.53 15.12 31.63
CA SER A 155 -11.61 15.10 32.62
C SER A 155 -11.00 15.50 33.97
N THR A 156 -11.30 16.70 34.42
CA THR A 156 -11.24 17.03 35.86
C THR A 156 -12.49 16.50 36.52
#